data_AF-A0A974RTH2-F1
#
_entry.id   AF-A0A974RTH2-F1
#
_cell.length_a   1.000
_cell.length_b   1.000
_cell.length_c   1.000
_cell.angle_alpha   90.00
_cell.angle_beta   90.00
_cell.angle_gamma   90.00
#
_symmetry.space_group_name_H-M   'P 1'
#
loop_
_entity.id
_entity.type
_entity.pdbx_description
1 polymer ?
#
loop_
_entity_poly.entity_id
_entity_poly.type
_entity_poly.pdbx_seq_one_letter_code
_entity_poly.pdbx_strand_id
1 'polypeptide(L)'
;MSSDYGVDWGSLRTSHGVGVDPGLIRALLYAPDAGSGGKASDQLEGLAFYSRYLEEAALPVTRVLVDAVCKGECTYWGTVYATDALVEITCSHTSAGRTDLPDRCRAVVRAHLPRLYQMLDETTDDMVLSNLITIVHNAEDDTPTRRALLEKLSHRDLEGASELALQWAQDDEQERLDLPGTGRQV
;
A
#
# COMPACT_ATOMS: atom_id res chain seq x y z
N MET A 1 11.78 -4.58 -26.09
CA MET A 1 10.58 -5.11 -25.38
C MET A 1 9.84 -3.90 -24.84
N SER A 2 8.53 -3.78 -25.06
CA SER A 2 7.76 -2.65 -24.54
C SER A 2 7.80 -2.70 -23.02
N SER A 3 8.48 -1.75 -22.38
CA SER A 3 8.45 -1.60 -20.93
C SER A 3 7.09 -1.00 -20.56
N ASP A 4 6.09 -1.83 -20.34
CA ASP A 4 4.83 -1.37 -19.78
C ASP A 4 5.14 -0.64 -18.47
N TYR A 5 4.54 0.54 -18.27
CA TYR A 5 4.82 1.43 -17.13
C TYR A 5 6.29 1.90 -17.01
N GLY A 6 7.10 1.77 -18.07
CA GLY A 6 8.51 2.16 -18.04
C GLY A 6 9.39 1.23 -17.19
N VAL A 7 8.93 0.01 -16.89
CA VAL A 7 9.64 -0.97 -16.05
C VAL A 7 10.10 -2.15 -16.89
N ASP A 8 11.34 -2.62 -16.63
CA ASP A 8 11.85 -3.87 -17.18
C ASP A 8 11.36 -5.07 -16.34
N TRP A 9 10.11 -5.45 -16.54
CA TRP A 9 9.48 -6.51 -15.75
C TRP A 9 10.14 -7.87 -15.90
N GLY A 10 10.85 -8.10 -17.00
CA GLY A 10 11.50 -9.38 -17.31
C GLY A 10 12.77 -9.66 -16.51
N SER A 11 13.33 -8.67 -15.79
CA SER A 11 14.55 -8.84 -14.99
C SER A 11 14.30 -8.86 -13.47
N LEU A 12 13.07 -8.58 -13.03
CA LEU A 12 12.73 -8.47 -11.61
C LEU A 12 12.66 -9.84 -10.95
N ARG A 13 13.32 -10.00 -9.80
CA ARG A 13 13.16 -11.20 -8.97
C ARG A 13 11.80 -11.25 -8.30
N THR A 14 11.25 -12.46 -8.25
CA THR A 14 10.01 -12.83 -7.59
C THR A 14 10.24 -14.09 -6.76
N SER A 15 9.26 -14.43 -5.93
CA SER A 15 9.26 -15.67 -5.14
C SER A 15 9.31 -16.94 -6.02
N HIS A 16 8.92 -16.83 -7.30
CA HIS A 16 8.86 -17.92 -8.27
C HIS A 16 9.96 -17.86 -9.33
N GLY A 17 10.94 -16.96 -9.20
CA GLY A 17 12.07 -16.84 -10.11
C GLY A 17 12.29 -15.41 -10.59
N VAL A 18 12.25 -15.20 -11.91
CA VAL A 18 12.51 -13.90 -12.54
C VAL A 18 11.40 -13.61 -13.54
N GLY A 19 10.90 -12.38 -13.51
CA GLY A 19 9.85 -11.91 -14.41
C GLY A 19 8.53 -11.68 -13.69
N VAL A 20 7.86 -10.59 -14.05
CA VAL A 20 6.46 -10.32 -13.73
C VAL A 20 5.73 -10.08 -15.04
N ASP A 21 4.53 -10.66 -15.21
CA ASP A 21 3.68 -10.30 -16.34
C ASP A 21 2.99 -8.95 -16.05
N PRO A 22 3.30 -7.85 -16.77
CA PRO A 22 2.60 -6.58 -16.58
C PRO A 22 1.10 -6.67 -16.90
N GLY A 23 0.66 -7.69 -17.65
CA GLY A 23 -0.75 -8.01 -17.84
C GLY A 23 -1.48 -8.30 -16.54
N LEU A 24 -0.80 -8.83 -15.52
CA LEU A 24 -1.38 -9.08 -14.20
C LEU A 24 -1.72 -7.78 -13.46
N ILE A 25 -0.85 -6.79 -13.55
CA ILE A 25 -1.07 -5.47 -12.96
C ILE A 25 -2.26 -4.78 -13.65
N ARG A 26 -2.34 -4.85 -14.99
CA ARG A 26 -3.52 -4.37 -15.72
C ARG A 26 -4.79 -5.11 -15.33
N ALA A 27 -4.74 -6.43 -15.17
CA ALA A 27 -5.89 -7.23 -14.78
C ALA A 27 -6.42 -6.84 -13.39
N LEU A 28 -5.52 -6.50 -12.46
CA LEU A 28 -5.88 -5.97 -11.15
C LEU A 28 -6.50 -4.57 -11.28
N LEU A 29 -5.79 -3.61 -11.89
CA LEU A 29 -6.23 -2.21 -11.97
C LEU A 29 -7.55 -2.02 -12.71
N TYR A 30 -7.84 -2.87 -13.69
CA TYR A 30 -9.05 -2.79 -14.52
C TYR A 30 -10.02 -3.95 -14.29
N ALA A 31 -9.96 -4.59 -13.12
CA ALA A 31 -10.86 -5.68 -12.76
C ALA A 31 -12.34 -5.24 -12.87
N PRO A 32 -13.19 -5.92 -13.67
CA PRO A 32 -14.61 -5.56 -13.79
C PRO A 32 -15.44 -6.00 -12.58
N ASP A 33 -14.95 -6.97 -11.81
CA ASP A 33 -15.66 -7.57 -10.67
C ASP A 33 -14.69 -8.03 -9.57
N ALA A 34 -15.25 -8.34 -8.39
CA ALA A 34 -14.48 -8.80 -7.24
C ALA A 34 -13.69 -10.09 -7.52
N GLY A 35 -14.28 -11.04 -8.25
CA GLY A 35 -13.66 -12.35 -8.49
C GLY A 35 -12.40 -12.26 -9.36
N SER A 36 -12.46 -11.47 -10.43
CA SER A 36 -11.32 -11.19 -11.29
C SER A 36 -10.25 -10.34 -10.58
N GLY A 37 -10.67 -9.34 -9.81
CA GLY A 37 -9.76 -8.51 -9.01
C GLY A 37 -9.01 -9.30 -7.94
N GLY A 38 -9.71 -10.09 -7.13
CA GLY A 38 -9.11 -10.94 -6.11
C GLY A 38 -8.14 -11.95 -6.71
N LYS A 39 -8.52 -12.61 -7.80
CA LYS A 39 -7.62 -13.55 -8.50
C LYS A 39 -6.33 -12.88 -9.00
N ALA A 40 -6.42 -11.64 -9.48
CA ALA A 40 -5.25 -10.88 -9.91
C ALA A 40 -4.39 -10.43 -8.72
N SER A 41 -5.04 -10.02 -7.62
CA SER A 41 -4.39 -9.67 -6.36
C SER A 41 -3.60 -10.85 -5.78
N ASP A 42 -4.23 -12.01 -5.62
CA ASP A 42 -3.60 -13.22 -5.05
C ASP A 42 -2.35 -13.65 -5.83
N GLN A 43 -2.41 -13.56 -7.16
CA GLN A 43 -1.28 -13.88 -8.03
C GLN A 43 -0.16 -12.85 -7.89
N LEU A 44 -0.51 -11.57 -7.80
CA LEU A 44 0.47 -10.49 -7.71
C LEU A 44 1.16 -10.52 -6.34
N GLU A 45 0.38 -10.71 -5.28
CA GLU A 45 0.88 -10.93 -3.91
C GLU A 45 1.83 -12.12 -3.89
N GLY A 46 1.37 -13.28 -4.37
CA GLY A 46 2.15 -14.52 -4.40
C GLY A 46 3.50 -14.35 -5.09
N LEU A 47 3.62 -13.46 -6.08
CA LEU A 47 4.86 -13.18 -6.81
C LEU A 47 5.75 -12.14 -6.12
N ALA A 48 5.17 -11.06 -5.59
CA ALA A 48 5.92 -9.84 -5.28
C ALA A 48 5.98 -9.49 -3.78
N PHE A 49 5.00 -9.88 -2.97
CA PHE A 49 4.90 -9.43 -1.57
C PHE A 49 4.17 -10.42 -0.65
N TYR A 50 4.31 -11.72 -0.92
CA TYR A 50 3.60 -12.79 -0.21
C TYR A 50 3.80 -12.75 1.30
N SER A 51 2.71 -12.70 2.07
CA SER A 51 2.76 -12.65 3.54
C SER A 51 3.69 -11.53 4.04
N ARG A 52 3.65 -10.37 3.38
CA ARG A 52 4.46 -9.17 3.69
C ARG A 52 5.97 -9.36 3.49
N TYR A 53 6.37 -10.40 2.79
CA TYR A 53 7.76 -10.63 2.41
C TYR A 53 8.02 -10.05 1.02
N LEU A 54 8.73 -8.93 0.95
CA LEU A 54 8.90 -8.21 -0.31
C LEU A 54 10.01 -8.81 -1.19
N GLU A 55 9.65 -9.11 -2.42
CA GLU A 55 10.58 -9.46 -3.51
C GLU A 55 10.98 -8.20 -4.29
N GLU A 56 12.04 -8.28 -5.11
CA GLU A 56 12.50 -7.12 -5.89
C GLU A 56 11.39 -6.47 -6.74
N ALA A 57 10.46 -7.28 -7.24
CA ALA A 57 9.27 -6.84 -7.95
C ALA A 57 8.32 -5.95 -7.14
N ALA A 58 8.32 -6.01 -5.81
CA ALA A 58 7.43 -5.21 -4.95
C ALA A 58 7.57 -3.71 -5.21
N LEU A 59 8.79 -3.22 -5.41
CA LEU A 59 9.02 -1.79 -5.59
C LEU A 59 8.39 -1.20 -6.86
N PRO A 60 8.63 -1.75 -8.07
CA PRO A 60 7.94 -1.29 -9.27
C PRO A 60 6.43 -1.53 -9.19
N VAL A 61 5.96 -2.63 -8.58
CA VAL A 61 4.52 -2.84 -8.33
C VAL A 61 3.94 -1.70 -7.50
N THR A 62 4.60 -1.35 -6.38
CA THR A 62 4.18 -0.24 -5.50
C THR A 62 4.00 1.06 -6.28
N ARG A 63 4.97 1.38 -7.15
CA ARG A 63 4.95 2.59 -7.98
C ARG A 63 3.74 2.62 -8.90
N VAL A 64 3.47 1.52 -9.60
CA VAL A 64 2.35 1.47 -10.54
C VAL A 64 1.01 1.53 -9.82
N LEU A 65 0.86 0.80 -8.72
CA LEU A 65 -0.39 0.78 -7.96
C LEU A 65 -0.72 2.15 -7.36
N VAL A 66 0.23 2.78 -6.65
CA VAL A 66 -0.04 4.07 -6.00
C VAL A 66 -0.30 5.19 -7.02
N ASP A 67 0.42 5.18 -8.15
CA ASP A 67 0.24 6.15 -9.23
C ASP A 67 -1.16 6.00 -9.87
N ALA A 68 -1.57 4.78 -10.21
CA ALA A 68 -2.87 4.51 -10.80
C ALA A 68 -4.03 4.87 -9.85
N VAL A 69 -3.92 4.48 -8.56
CA VAL A 69 -4.91 4.83 -7.52
C VAL A 69 -5.02 6.34 -7.37
N CYS A 70 -3.90 7.06 -7.25
CA CYS A 70 -3.89 8.50 -7.06
C CYS A 70 -4.46 9.28 -8.27
N LYS A 71 -4.25 8.77 -9.49
CA LYS A 71 -4.77 9.35 -10.74
C LYS A 71 -6.21 8.95 -11.05
N GLY A 72 -6.78 8.01 -10.29
CA GLY A 72 -8.10 7.44 -10.60
C GLY A 72 -8.11 6.60 -11.88
N GLU A 73 -6.97 6.03 -12.26
CA GLU A 73 -6.81 5.18 -13.45
C GLU A 73 -7.15 3.71 -13.17
N CYS A 74 -8.15 3.48 -12.32
CA CYS A 74 -8.60 2.16 -11.87
C CYS A 74 -10.13 2.02 -12.01
N THR A 75 -10.63 0.80 -12.18
CA THR A 75 -12.04 0.50 -11.90
C THR A 75 -12.30 0.54 -10.39
N TYR A 76 -13.56 0.49 -9.97
CA TYR A 76 -13.90 0.40 -8.54
C TYR A 76 -13.20 -0.80 -7.85
N TRP A 77 -13.34 -2.01 -8.41
CA TRP A 77 -12.68 -3.19 -7.87
C TRP A 77 -11.15 -3.10 -8.00
N GLY A 78 -10.65 -2.45 -9.05
CA GLY A 78 -9.22 -2.15 -9.16
C GLY A 78 -8.71 -1.26 -8.03
N THR A 79 -9.44 -0.23 -7.62
CA THR A 79 -9.09 0.61 -6.46
C THR A 79 -9.10 -0.19 -5.16
N VAL A 80 -10.13 -1.02 -4.95
CA VAL A 80 -10.22 -1.89 -3.77
C VAL A 80 -8.98 -2.78 -3.65
N TYR A 81 -8.65 -3.56 -4.68
CA TYR A 81 -7.52 -4.49 -4.62
C TYR A 81 -6.16 -3.82 -4.72
N ALA A 82 -6.03 -2.68 -5.41
CA ALA A 82 -4.77 -1.94 -5.45
C ALA A 82 -4.44 -1.33 -4.09
N THR A 83 -5.44 -0.77 -3.39
CA THR A 83 -5.24 -0.25 -2.04
C THR A 83 -4.97 -1.37 -1.03
N ASP A 84 -5.64 -2.52 -1.16
CA ASP A 84 -5.37 -3.71 -0.34
C ASP A 84 -3.91 -4.22 -0.52
N ALA A 85 -3.45 -4.35 -1.76
CA ALA A 85 -2.05 -4.70 -2.04
C ALA A 85 -1.05 -3.66 -1.47
N LEU A 86 -1.40 -2.37 -1.51
CA LEU A 86 -0.57 -1.32 -0.90
C LEU A 86 -0.54 -1.41 0.64
N VAL A 87 -1.61 -1.88 1.29
CA VAL A 87 -1.60 -2.17 2.74
C VAL A 87 -0.55 -3.23 3.04
N GLU A 88 -0.58 -4.37 2.36
CA GLU A 88 0.37 -5.46 2.59
C GLU A 88 1.83 -5.01 2.37
N ILE A 89 2.08 -4.24 1.32
CA ILE A 89 3.41 -3.70 1.04
C ILE A 89 3.86 -2.70 2.11
N THR A 90 3.01 -1.78 2.55
CA THR A 90 3.40 -0.73 3.50
C THR A 90 3.60 -1.26 4.93
N CYS A 91 2.84 -2.30 5.30
CA CYS A 91 2.98 -3.07 6.55
C CYS A 91 4.21 -3.99 6.58
N SER A 92 4.92 -4.17 5.46
CA SER A 92 6.06 -5.07 5.39
C SER A 92 7.29 -4.52 6.13
N HIS A 93 7.98 -5.38 6.87
CA HIS A 93 9.27 -5.07 7.51
C HIS A 93 10.41 -5.98 7.04
N THR A 94 10.10 -6.95 6.19
CA THR A 94 11.03 -8.00 5.74
C THR A 94 11.01 -8.10 4.23
N SER A 95 12.10 -8.64 3.67
CA SER A 95 12.31 -8.69 2.23
C SER A 95 13.36 -9.74 1.85
N ALA A 96 13.30 -10.14 0.58
CA ALA A 96 14.24 -11.06 -0.06
C ALA A 96 15.62 -10.43 -0.23
N GLY A 97 16.52 -10.66 0.73
CA GLY A 97 17.94 -10.36 0.62
C GLY A 97 18.32 -8.87 0.53
N ARG A 98 17.35 -7.94 0.54
CA ARG A 98 17.54 -6.49 0.44
C ARG A 98 16.82 -5.75 1.56
N THR A 99 17.53 -5.51 2.66
CA THR A 99 16.96 -4.95 3.90
C THR A 99 16.34 -3.55 3.73
N ASP A 100 16.69 -2.80 2.68
CA ASP A 100 16.19 -1.46 2.38
C ASP A 100 14.86 -1.44 1.62
N LEU A 101 14.42 -2.59 1.10
CA LEU A 101 13.28 -2.65 0.18
C LEU A 101 11.96 -2.16 0.78
N PRO A 102 11.57 -2.55 2.02
CA PRO A 102 10.34 -2.04 2.61
C PRO A 102 10.33 -0.52 2.81
N ASP A 103 11.46 0.06 3.23
CA ASP A 103 11.59 1.51 3.37
C ASP A 103 11.51 2.22 2.00
N ARG A 104 12.05 1.61 0.93
CA ARG A 104 11.93 2.14 -0.44
C ARG A 104 10.50 2.10 -0.97
N CYS A 105 9.74 1.03 -0.70
CA CYS A 105 8.33 0.96 -1.05
C CYS A 105 7.52 2.01 -0.30
N ARG A 106 7.73 2.16 1.03
CA ARG A 106 7.10 3.25 1.80
C ARG A 106 7.47 4.62 1.29
N ALA A 107 8.72 4.86 0.88
CA ALA A 107 9.14 6.15 0.31
C ALA A 107 8.41 6.47 -1.01
N VAL A 108 8.11 5.47 -1.84
CA VAL A 108 7.30 5.64 -3.05
C VAL A 108 5.88 6.07 -2.68
N VAL A 109 5.25 5.41 -1.71
CA VAL A 109 3.92 5.76 -1.22
C VAL A 109 3.92 7.15 -0.57
N ARG A 110 4.97 7.48 0.21
CA ARG A 110 5.14 8.77 0.88
C ARG A 110 5.10 9.94 -0.10
N ALA A 111 5.70 9.78 -1.27
CA ALA A 111 5.67 10.80 -2.32
C ALA A 111 4.25 11.14 -2.82
N HIS A 112 3.25 10.30 -2.51
CA HIS A 112 1.86 10.46 -2.90
C HIS A 112 0.95 10.86 -1.73
N LEU A 113 1.48 11.07 -0.52
CA LEU A 113 0.70 11.43 0.67
C LEU A 113 -0.27 12.60 0.45
N PRO A 114 0.11 13.71 -0.21
CA PRO A 114 -0.83 14.81 -0.43
C PRO A 114 -2.13 14.37 -1.14
N ARG A 115 -2.04 13.47 -2.13
CA ARG A 115 -3.23 12.94 -2.81
C ARG A 115 -3.95 11.89 -1.96
N LEU A 116 -3.23 11.02 -1.27
CA LEU A 116 -3.83 10.02 -0.38
C LEU A 116 -4.63 10.67 0.76
N TYR A 117 -4.14 11.79 1.31
CA TYR A 117 -4.88 12.60 2.28
C TYR A 117 -6.18 13.17 1.72
N GLN A 118 -6.17 13.65 0.47
CA GLN A 118 -7.39 14.12 -0.19
C GLN A 118 -8.37 12.95 -0.40
N MET A 119 -7.88 11.79 -0.82
CA MET A 119 -8.72 10.60 -1.01
C MET A 119 -9.37 10.15 0.31
N LEU A 120 -8.64 10.21 1.43
CA LEU A 120 -9.18 9.94 2.77
C LEU A 120 -10.39 10.83 3.09
N ASP A 121 -10.34 12.10 2.70
CA ASP A 121 -11.43 13.06 2.93
C ASP A 121 -12.58 12.91 1.93
N GLU A 122 -12.31 12.42 0.71
CA GLU A 122 -13.28 12.29 -0.38
C GLU A 122 -14.08 10.98 -0.34
N THR A 123 -13.47 9.87 0.10
CA THR A 123 -14.10 8.54 0.01
C THR A 123 -15.14 8.32 1.09
N THR A 124 -16.25 7.69 0.70
CA THR A 124 -17.29 7.16 1.60
C THR A 124 -17.33 5.64 1.60
N ASP A 125 -16.48 4.99 0.80
CA ASP A 125 -16.38 3.54 0.75
C ASP A 125 -15.54 3.03 1.91
N ASP A 126 -16.13 2.20 2.77
CA ASP A 126 -15.51 1.74 4.02
C ASP A 126 -14.26 0.90 3.79
N MET A 127 -14.24 0.04 2.77
CA MET A 127 -13.08 -0.81 2.45
C MET A 127 -11.91 0.02 1.91
N VAL A 128 -12.20 0.96 1.00
CA VAL A 128 -11.16 1.87 0.49
C VAL A 128 -10.68 2.77 1.62
N LEU A 129 -11.58 3.26 2.47
CA LEU A 129 -11.23 4.11 3.61
C LEU A 129 -10.33 3.38 4.61
N SER A 130 -10.65 2.15 5.01
CA SER A 130 -9.81 1.34 5.91
C SER A 130 -8.41 1.12 5.36
N ASN A 131 -8.31 0.85 4.06
CA ASN A 131 -7.02 0.67 3.39
C ASN A 131 -6.22 1.97 3.37
N LEU A 132 -6.85 3.10 3.02
CA LEU A 132 -6.19 4.40 3.00
C LEU A 132 -5.68 4.83 4.38
N ILE A 133 -6.45 4.58 5.46
CA ILE A 133 -6.01 4.87 6.84
C ILE A 133 -4.71 4.13 7.13
N THR A 134 -4.68 2.82 6.83
CA THR A 134 -3.51 1.97 7.07
C THR A 134 -2.31 2.37 6.21
N ILE A 135 -2.50 2.64 4.92
CA ILE A 135 -1.44 3.06 4.00
C ILE A 135 -0.81 4.37 4.48
N VAL A 136 -1.64 5.37 4.78
CA VAL A 136 -1.17 6.70 5.18
C VAL A 136 -0.47 6.65 6.53
N HIS A 137 -1.01 5.92 7.50
CA HIS A 137 -0.37 5.69 8.81
C HIS A 137 1.03 5.07 8.68
N ASN A 138 1.19 4.07 7.80
CA ASN A 138 2.47 3.41 7.60
C ASN A 138 3.45 4.19 6.72
N ALA A 139 2.96 5.07 5.85
CA ALA A 139 3.78 5.87 4.96
C ALA A 139 4.25 7.19 5.61
N GLU A 140 3.42 7.85 6.41
CA GLU A 140 3.72 9.11 7.10
C GLU A 140 4.80 8.90 8.17
N ASP A 141 5.98 9.49 7.95
CA ASP A 141 7.11 9.40 8.87
C ASP A 141 7.18 10.54 9.88
N ASP A 142 6.46 11.65 9.65
CA ASP A 142 6.34 12.74 10.62
C ASP A 142 5.33 12.39 11.73
N THR A 143 5.85 12.09 12.92
CA THR A 143 5.04 11.72 14.09
C THR A 143 3.95 12.75 14.45
N PRO A 144 4.23 14.06 14.52
CA PRO A 144 3.17 15.06 14.74
C PRO A 144 2.05 15.00 13.70
N THR A 145 2.40 14.89 12.41
CA THR A 145 1.43 14.83 11.30
C THR A 145 0.58 13.56 11.38
N ARG A 146 1.22 12.40 11.63
CA ARG A 146 0.51 11.13 11.80
C ARG A 146 -0.47 11.18 12.97
N ARG A 147 -0.07 11.74 14.12
CA ARG A 147 -0.96 11.91 15.28
C ARG A 147 -2.12 12.86 15.00
N ALA A 148 -1.86 13.98 14.33
CA ALA A 148 -2.90 14.93 13.94
C ALA A 148 -3.93 14.30 12.99
N LEU A 149 -3.48 13.43 12.08
CA LEU A 149 -4.36 12.64 11.23
C LEU A 149 -5.26 11.71 12.06
N LEU A 150 -4.68 10.90 12.96
CA LEU A 150 -5.46 9.95 13.75
C LEU A 150 -6.49 10.65 14.65
N GLU A 151 -6.14 11.80 15.22
CA GLU A 151 -7.09 12.64 15.97
C GLU A 151 -8.19 13.21 15.08
N LYS A 152 -7.85 13.70 13.88
CA LYS A 152 -8.87 14.16 12.92
C LYS A 152 -9.85 13.04 12.56
N LEU A 153 -9.34 11.82 12.35
CA LEU A 153 -10.15 10.65 11.99
C LEU A 153 -11.02 10.16 13.16
N SER A 154 -10.57 10.30 14.42
CA SER A 154 -11.35 9.91 15.61
C SER A 154 -12.63 10.75 15.82
N HIS A 155 -12.68 11.93 15.20
CA HIS A 155 -13.87 12.78 15.19
C HIS A 155 -14.83 12.48 14.02
N ARG A 156 -14.47 11.56 13.12
CA ARG A 156 -15.36 11.11 12.05
C ARG A 156 -16.26 10.00 12.56
N ASP A 157 -17.46 9.96 12.01
CA ASP A 157 -18.39 8.84 12.19
C ASP A 157 -17.92 7.68 11.27
N LEU A 158 -17.00 6.86 11.78
CA LEU A 158 -16.49 5.68 11.11
C LEU A 158 -17.25 4.45 11.61
N GLU A 159 -17.44 3.47 10.74
CA GLU A 159 -18.07 2.19 11.08
C GLU A 159 -17.27 1.05 10.43
N GLY A 160 -17.41 -0.17 10.92
CA GLY A 160 -16.92 -1.35 10.21
C GLY A 160 -15.39 -1.42 10.10
N ALA A 161 -14.88 -1.58 8.88
CA ALA A 161 -13.46 -1.80 8.65
C ALA A 161 -12.63 -0.54 8.90
N SER A 162 -13.16 0.65 8.60
CA SER A 162 -12.45 1.91 8.82
C SER A 162 -12.30 2.26 10.30
N GLU A 163 -13.28 1.94 11.14
CA GLU A 163 -13.19 2.07 12.60
C GLU A 163 -12.08 1.18 13.16
N LEU A 164 -12.04 -0.09 12.74
CA LEU A 164 -11.00 -1.03 13.16
C LEU A 164 -9.59 -0.61 12.69
N ALA A 165 -9.48 -0.13 11.45
CA ALA A 165 -8.21 0.36 10.91
C ALA A 165 -7.70 1.58 11.70
N LEU A 166 -8.58 2.49 12.09
CA LEU A 166 -8.23 3.63 12.94
C LEU A 166 -7.75 3.16 14.32
N GLN A 167 -8.47 2.23 14.95
CA GLN A 167 -8.09 1.70 16.25
C GLN A 167 -6.69 1.05 16.22
N TRP A 168 -6.42 0.20 15.22
CA TRP A 168 -5.10 -0.42 15.07
C TRP A 168 -3.99 0.60 14.82
N ALA A 169 -4.26 1.65 14.03
CA ALA A 169 -3.29 2.71 13.80
C ALA A 169 -3.00 3.52 15.08
N GLN A 170 -4.01 3.74 15.93
CA GLN A 170 -3.84 4.40 17.23
C GLN A 170 -3.05 3.54 18.21
N ASP A 171 -3.35 2.24 18.28
CA ASP A 171 -2.63 1.30 19.13
C ASP A 171 -1.15 1.20 18.74
N ASP A 172 -0.85 1.03 17.44
CA ASP A 172 0.53 1.02 16.92
C ASP A 172 1.26 2.35 17.16
N GLU A 173 0.57 3.49 17.03
CA GLU A 173 1.17 4.79 17.34
C GLU A 173 1.52 4.93 18.83
N GLN A 174 0.68 4.42 19.71
CA GLN A 174 0.95 4.40 21.15
C GLN A 174 2.14 3.50 21.48
N GLU A 175 2.21 2.30 20.89
CA GLU A 175 3.35 1.39 21.05
C GLU A 175 4.68 2.03 20.58
N ARG A 176 4.67 2.77 19.46
CA ARG A 176 5.85 3.50 18.98
C ARG A 176 6.36 4.55 19.96
N LEU A 177 5.48 5.17 20.75
CA LEU A 177 5.82 6.17 21.76
C LEU A 177 6.33 5.54 23.06
N ASP A 178 5.78 4.37 23.43
CA ASP A 178 6.13 3.68 24.67
C ASP A 178 7.48 2.93 24.59
N LEU A 179 8.01 2.73 23.37
CA LEU A 179 9.35 2.17 23.16
C LEU A 179 10.44 3.21 23.48
N PRO A 180 11.34 2.96 24.46
CA PRO A 180 12.41 3.90 24.78
C PRO A 180 13.45 3.96 23.65
N GLY A 181 13.55 5.12 22.98
CA GLY A 181 14.79 5.54 22.30
C GLY A 181 14.98 5.15 20.83
N THR A 182 13.96 4.79 20.07
CA THR A 182 14.05 4.76 18.59
C THR A 182 13.68 6.11 17.99
N GLY A 183 14.36 7.16 18.46
CA GLY A 183 14.61 8.30 17.58
C GLY A 183 15.45 7.79 16.41
N ARG A 184 14.81 7.49 15.27
CA ARG A 184 15.47 7.23 13.99
C ARG A 184 16.40 8.42 13.72
N GLN A 185 17.69 8.25 14.04
CA GLN A 185 18.73 9.11 13.51
C GLN A 185 18.92 8.80 12.03
N VAL A 186 19.10 9.90 11.30
CA VAL A 186 19.22 10.11 9.84
C VAL A 186 20.08 9.08 9.12
#